data_AF-A0A017SLJ8-F1
#
_entry.id   AF-A0A017SLJ8-F1
#
_cell.length_a   1.000
_cell.length_b   1.000
_cell.length_c   1.000
_cell.angle_alpha   90.00
_cell.angle_beta   90.00
_cell.angle_gamma   90.00
#
_symmetry.space_group_name_H-M   'P 1'
#
loop_
_entity.id
_entity.type
_entity.pdbx_description
1 polymer ?
#
loop_
_entity_poly.entity_id
_entity_poly.type
_entity_poly.pdbx_seq_one_letter_code
_entity_poly.pdbx_strand_id
1 'polypeptide(L)'
;ITSPHPDQTHWSIDNLPSVLYALRPGTQYIKSRARVRETPYKIFNKHIRDFPVLPSRISSKVEGWRLEAWFRLDRRIEAQDILDRINPRFRGEVSSLEIELRREEFRRLFHVADWKSQVSINEVARVVHKRGVNLGLNTTRGVTPGLVNPEKGEEGGRIPVP
;
A
#
# COMPACT_ATOMS: atom_id res chain seq x y z
N ILE A 1 3.76 12.00 -13.40
CA ILE A 1 4.63 11.70 -12.24
C ILE A 1 3.89 12.06 -10.96
N THR A 2 4.01 11.24 -9.91
CA THR A 2 3.44 11.51 -8.58
C THR A 2 4.32 12.55 -7.87
N SER A 3 3.72 13.53 -7.18
CA SER A 3 4.47 14.54 -6.44
C SER A 3 5.25 13.89 -5.28
N PRO A 4 6.44 14.40 -4.92
CA PRO A 4 7.21 13.87 -3.80
C PRO A 4 6.42 14.00 -2.49
N HIS A 5 6.65 13.04 -1.58
CA HIS A 5 6.10 13.03 -0.24
C HIS A 5 7.24 12.68 0.74
N PRO A 6 7.54 13.52 1.74
CA PRO A 6 8.72 13.35 2.60
C PRO A 6 8.86 11.94 3.19
N ASP A 7 7.77 11.41 3.75
CA ASP A 7 7.75 10.10 4.40
C ASP A 7 7.85 8.90 3.43
N GLN A 8 7.83 9.15 2.12
CA GLN A 8 7.79 8.12 1.07
C GLN A 8 9.01 8.20 0.14
N THR A 9 9.97 9.08 0.46
CA THR A 9 11.18 9.31 -0.35
C THR A 9 12.04 8.05 -0.51
N HIS A 10 12.06 7.19 0.50
CA HIS A 10 12.83 5.95 0.51
C HIS A 10 12.08 4.76 -0.09
N TRP A 11 10.80 4.91 -0.47
CA TRP A 11 10.01 3.80 -0.98
C TRP A 11 10.35 3.47 -2.42
N SER A 12 10.57 2.18 -2.68
CA SER A 12 10.73 1.62 -4.02
C SER A 12 10.20 0.18 -4.05
N ILE A 13 10.18 -0.44 -5.23
CA ILE A 13 9.85 -1.87 -5.34
C ILE A 13 10.83 -2.76 -4.55
N ASP A 14 12.09 -2.32 -4.44
CA ASP A 14 13.14 -2.98 -3.68
C ASP A 14 13.15 -2.57 -2.19
N ASN A 15 12.45 -1.50 -1.83
CA ASN A 15 12.34 -1.01 -0.46
C ASN A 15 10.89 -0.67 -0.15
N LEU A 16 10.06 -1.72 -0.04
CA LEU A 16 8.65 -1.60 0.25
C LEU A 16 8.42 -1.05 1.67
N PRO A 17 7.39 -0.20 1.87
CA PRO A 17 7.03 0.27 3.20
C PRO A 17 6.61 -0.88 4.13
N SER A 18 6.97 -0.74 5.41
CA SER A 18 6.75 -1.76 6.46
C SER A 18 5.31 -2.26 6.55
N VAL A 19 4.33 -1.39 6.28
CA VAL A 19 2.89 -1.71 6.28
C VAL A 19 2.50 -2.84 5.31
N LEU A 20 3.24 -3.01 4.21
CA LEU A 20 2.98 -4.06 3.22
C LEU A 20 3.37 -5.45 3.73
N TYR A 21 4.25 -5.54 4.72
CA TYR A 21 4.67 -6.80 5.32
C TYR A 21 3.76 -7.27 6.45
N ALA A 22 2.76 -6.48 6.87
CA ALA A 22 1.86 -6.88 7.95
C ALA A 22 0.77 -7.84 7.44
N LEU A 23 0.74 -9.04 8.02
CA LEU A 23 -0.20 -10.10 7.61
C LEU A 23 -1.66 -9.72 7.93
N ARG A 24 -1.89 -9.11 9.09
CA ARG A 24 -3.18 -8.58 9.56
C ARG A 24 -3.02 -7.10 9.96
N PRO A 25 -4.10 -6.30 9.92
CA PRO A 25 -4.04 -4.93 10.43
C PRO A 25 -3.71 -4.95 11.93
N GLY A 26 -2.53 -4.46 12.30
CA GLY A 26 -2.16 -4.22 13.69
C GLY A 26 -2.93 -3.04 14.30
N THR A 27 -2.72 -2.78 15.59
CA THR A 27 -3.38 -1.67 16.30
C THR A 27 -3.09 -0.30 15.67
N GLN A 28 -1.89 -0.14 15.10
CA GLN A 28 -1.44 1.05 14.38
C GLN A 28 -2.13 1.26 13.01
N TYR A 29 -2.76 0.23 12.44
CA TYR A 29 -3.45 0.28 11.13
C TYR A 29 -4.96 0.08 11.26
N ILE A 30 -5.50 0.29 12.47
CA ILE A 30 -6.95 0.30 12.68
C ILE A 30 -7.55 1.48 11.91
N LYS A 31 -8.72 1.26 11.30
CA LYS A 31 -9.45 2.32 10.61
C LYS A 31 -9.79 3.44 11.60
N SER A 32 -9.19 4.62 11.41
CA SER A 32 -9.48 5.80 12.22
C SER A 32 -10.96 6.17 12.13
N ARG A 33 -11.53 6.59 13.28
CA ARG A 33 -12.89 7.16 13.36
C ARG A 33 -12.89 8.68 13.22
N ALA A 34 -11.72 9.31 13.16
CA ALA A 34 -11.64 10.75 13.01
C ALA A 34 -12.27 11.19 11.68
N ARG A 35 -12.90 12.36 11.68
CA ARG A 35 -13.40 12.97 10.44
C ARG A 35 -12.22 13.33 9.53
N VAL A 36 -12.34 13.01 8.24
CA VAL A 36 -11.41 13.49 7.21
C VAL A 36 -11.83 14.89 6.82
N ARG A 37 -10.91 15.86 6.95
CA ARG A 37 -11.15 17.26 6.54
C ARG A 37 -10.89 17.42 5.05
N GLU A 38 -11.30 18.54 4.48
CA GLU A 38 -10.91 18.91 3.11
C GLU A 38 -9.59 19.68 3.11
N THR A 39 -8.88 19.65 1.99
CA THR A 39 -7.64 20.42 1.79
C THR A 39 -7.94 21.93 1.88
N PRO A 40 -7.08 22.74 2.51
CA PRO A 40 -7.28 24.20 2.57
C PRO A 40 -6.99 24.90 1.24
N TYR A 41 -6.47 24.17 0.25
CA TYR A 41 -6.19 24.63 -1.10
C TYR A 41 -6.85 23.72 -2.12
N LYS A 42 -7.05 24.25 -3.34
CA LYS A 42 -7.64 23.49 -4.44
C LYS A 42 -6.59 22.63 -5.15
N ILE A 43 -6.93 21.37 -5.39
CA ILE A 43 -6.23 20.47 -6.30
C ILE A 43 -7.10 20.31 -7.54
N PHE A 44 -6.60 20.73 -8.71
CA PHE A 44 -7.36 20.76 -9.96
C PHE A 44 -8.74 21.43 -9.81
N ASN A 45 -8.76 22.63 -9.19
CA ASN A 45 -9.95 23.43 -8.92
C ASN A 45 -10.98 22.82 -7.93
N LYS A 46 -10.64 21.73 -7.24
CA LYS A 46 -11.53 21.06 -6.26
C LYS A 46 -10.89 21.04 -4.87
N HIS A 47 -11.70 21.24 -3.82
CA HIS A 47 -11.31 20.89 -2.45
C HIS A 47 -11.59 19.39 -2.28
N ILE A 48 -10.57 18.64 -1.86
CA ILE A 48 -10.65 17.18 -1.79
C ILE A 48 -10.39 16.72 -0.36
N ARG A 49 -10.78 15.49 -0.03
CA ARG A 49 -10.48 14.91 1.28
C ARG A 49 -8.97 14.89 1.51
N ASP A 50 -8.53 15.46 2.61
CA ASP A 50 -7.14 15.59 2.98
C ASP A 50 -6.66 14.38 3.77
N PHE A 51 -5.69 13.68 3.19
CA PHE A 51 -5.08 12.50 3.76
C PHE A 51 -3.58 12.77 3.88
N PRO A 52 -3.02 12.83 5.10
CA PRO A 52 -1.61 13.11 5.31
C PRO A 52 -0.66 12.12 4.65
N VAL A 53 -1.15 10.92 4.29
CA VAL A 53 -0.36 9.88 3.61
C VAL A 53 -0.45 9.96 2.08
N LEU A 54 -1.32 10.79 1.52
CA LEU A 54 -1.48 10.92 0.08
C LEU A 54 -0.73 12.16 -0.45
N PRO A 55 0.10 12.02 -1.50
CA PRO A 55 0.63 13.17 -2.21
C PRO A 55 -0.50 14.04 -2.79
N SER A 56 -0.24 15.34 -3.01
CA SER A 56 -1.23 16.25 -3.58
C SER A 56 -1.53 15.96 -5.06
N ARG A 57 -0.56 15.41 -5.80
CA ARG A 57 -0.73 14.98 -7.19
C ARG A 57 -0.26 13.55 -7.36
N ILE A 58 -1.09 12.70 -7.95
CA ILE A 58 -0.82 11.29 -8.19
C ILE A 58 -0.76 11.03 -9.70
N SER A 59 0.22 10.23 -10.12
CA SER A 59 0.34 9.75 -11.51
C SER A 59 -0.83 8.82 -11.87
N SER A 60 -1.36 8.89 -13.08
CA SER A 60 -2.34 7.90 -13.59
C SER A 60 -1.76 6.48 -13.66
N LYS A 61 -0.43 6.35 -13.73
CA LYS A 61 0.30 5.08 -13.80
C LYS A 61 1.00 4.72 -12.48
N VAL A 62 0.42 5.10 -11.35
CA VAL A 62 0.99 4.73 -10.03
C VAL A 62 1.02 3.22 -9.83
N GLU A 63 2.06 2.75 -9.16
CA GLU A 63 2.34 1.33 -8.94
C GLU A 63 1.35 0.69 -7.95
N GLY A 64 1.00 -0.59 -8.17
CA GLY A 64 0.06 -1.33 -7.32
C GLY A 64 0.51 -1.43 -5.85
N TRP A 65 1.81 -1.59 -5.60
CA TRP A 65 2.36 -1.64 -4.24
C TRP A 65 2.20 -0.32 -3.50
N ARG A 66 2.36 0.81 -4.19
CA ARG A 66 2.24 2.15 -3.60
C ARG A 66 0.78 2.46 -3.28
N LEU A 67 -0.13 2.11 -4.20
CA LEU A 67 -1.56 2.15 -3.93
C LEU A 67 -1.92 1.30 -2.71
N GLU A 68 -1.49 0.05 -2.65
CA GLU A 68 -1.77 -0.84 -1.53
C GLU A 68 -1.24 -0.27 -0.19
N ALA A 69 -0.04 0.33 -0.20
CA ALA A 69 0.52 0.97 0.98
C ALA A 69 -0.36 2.11 1.50
N TRP A 70 -0.82 3.01 0.62
CA TRP A 70 -1.69 4.12 1.03
C TRP A 70 -3.01 3.63 1.64
N PHE A 71 -3.68 2.68 0.99
CA PHE A 71 -4.95 2.11 1.49
C PHE A 71 -4.80 1.39 2.84
N ARG A 72 -3.60 0.90 3.17
CA ARG A 72 -3.32 0.31 4.49
C ARG A 72 -2.95 1.34 5.54
N LEU A 73 -2.19 2.37 5.17
CA LEU A 73 -1.81 3.44 6.09
C LEU A 73 -3.02 4.26 6.54
N ASP A 74 -3.99 4.47 5.65
CA ASP A 74 -5.29 5.03 6.02
C ASP A 74 -6.44 4.30 5.32
N ARG A 75 -7.11 3.43 6.08
CA ARG A 75 -8.22 2.58 5.61
C ARG A 75 -9.52 3.35 5.30
N ARG A 76 -9.51 4.68 5.41
CA ARG A 76 -10.62 5.55 4.97
C ARG A 76 -10.44 6.02 3.52
N ILE A 77 -9.24 5.84 2.95
CA ILE A 77 -8.96 6.16 1.54
C ILE A 77 -9.80 5.26 0.64
N GLU A 78 -10.36 5.87 -0.39
CA GLU A 78 -11.12 5.23 -1.45
C GLU A 78 -10.49 5.54 -2.81
N ALA A 79 -10.85 4.77 -3.84
CA ALA A 79 -10.33 4.98 -5.20
C ALA A 79 -10.57 6.41 -5.70
N GLN A 80 -11.70 7.02 -5.33
CA GLN A 80 -12.00 8.41 -5.69
C GLN A 80 -10.97 9.41 -5.16
N ASP A 81 -10.38 9.18 -3.99
CA ASP A 81 -9.34 10.08 -3.45
C ASP A 81 -8.06 10.06 -4.29
N ILE A 82 -7.78 8.93 -4.95
CA ILE A 82 -6.69 8.77 -5.89
C ILE A 82 -7.06 9.47 -7.22
N LEU A 83 -8.25 9.22 -7.74
CA LEU A 83 -8.75 9.82 -8.99
C LEU A 83 -8.80 11.35 -8.94
N ASP A 84 -9.26 11.90 -7.83
CA ASP A 84 -9.32 13.35 -7.60
C ASP A 84 -7.93 14.01 -7.63
N ARG A 85 -6.88 13.26 -7.27
CA ARG A 85 -5.47 13.67 -7.29
C ARG A 85 -4.76 13.39 -8.61
N ILE A 86 -5.41 12.74 -9.57
CA ILE A 86 -4.88 12.56 -10.93
C ILE A 86 -5.22 13.78 -11.77
N ASN A 87 -4.26 14.22 -12.59
CA ASN A 87 -4.46 15.33 -13.51
C ASN A 87 -5.67 15.03 -14.43
N PRO A 88 -6.65 15.95 -14.55
CA PRO A 88 -7.87 15.76 -15.33
C PRO A 88 -7.64 15.20 -16.74
N ARG A 89 -6.54 15.58 -17.40
CA ARG A 89 -6.17 15.11 -18.73
C ARG A 89 -6.06 13.58 -18.84
N PHE A 90 -5.67 12.90 -17.76
CA PHE A 90 -5.43 11.45 -17.75
C PHE A 90 -6.51 10.66 -17.00
N ARG A 91 -7.57 11.31 -16.47
CA ARG A 91 -8.61 10.62 -15.70
C ARG A 91 -9.44 9.64 -16.54
N GLY A 92 -9.51 9.84 -17.85
CA GLY A 92 -10.15 8.87 -18.76
C GLY A 92 -9.36 7.56 -18.95
N GLU A 93 -8.09 7.53 -18.56
CA GLU A 93 -7.20 6.36 -18.71
C GLU A 93 -7.17 5.48 -17.46
N VAL A 94 -7.82 5.89 -16.37
CA VAL A 94 -7.81 5.15 -15.10
C VAL A 94 -9.19 5.16 -14.47
N SER A 95 -9.62 3.99 -14.02
CA SER A 95 -10.89 3.81 -13.32
C SER A 95 -10.67 3.30 -11.89
N SER A 96 -11.71 3.32 -11.07
CA SER A 96 -11.67 2.68 -9.75
C SER A 96 -11.39 1.18 -9.85
N LEU A 97 -11.88 0.51 -10.90
CA LEU A 97 -11.62 -0.91 -11.16
C LEU A 97 -10.14 -1.15 -11.48
N GLU A 98 -9.55 -0.32 -12.36
CA GLU A 98 -8.13 -0.37 -12.70
C GLU A 98 -7.23 -0.23 -11.46
N ILE A 99 -7.59 0.66 -10.54
CA ILE A 99 -6.88 0.84 -9.25
C ILE A 99 -6.94 -0.44 -8.42
N GLU A 100 -8.11 -1.06 -8.29
CA GLU A 100 -8.25 -2.30 -7.50
C GLU A 100 -7.52 -3.48 -8.16
N LEU A 101 -7.59 -3.63 -9.48
CA LEU A 101 -6.89 -4.66 -10.24
C LEU A 101 -5.37 -4.59 -10.04
N ARG A 102 -4.78 -3.38 -10.11
CA ARG A 102 -3.34 -3.18 -9.85
C ARG A 102 -2.94 -3.57 -8.42
N ARG A 103 -3.80 -3.24 -7.45
CA ARG A 103 -3.57 -3.61 -6.03
C ARG A 103 -3.69 -5.12 -5.84
N GLU A 104 -4.67 -5.77 -6.48
CA GLU A 104 -4.87 -7.21 -6.44
C GLU A 104 -3.70 -7.97 -7.08
N GLU A 105 -3.25 -7.54 -8.25
CA GLU A 105 -2.10 -8.12 -8.95
C GLU A 105 -0.85 -8.04 -8.09
N PHE A 106 -0.57 -6.88 -7.49
CA PHE A 106 0.52 -6.71 -6.55
C PHE A 106 0.40 -7.70 -5.37
N ARG A 107 -0.78 -7.77 -4.73
CA ARG A 107 -1.02 -8.67 -3.59
C ARG A 107 -0.72 -10.12 -3.94
N ARG A 108 -1.17 -10.56 -5.11
CA ARG A 108 -0.95 -11.92 -5.62
C ARG A 108 0.53 -12.22 -5.85
N LEU A 109 1.24 -11.32 -6.54
CA LEU A 109 2.66 -11.51 -6.89
C LEU A 109 3.58 -11.43 -5.66
N PHE A 110 3.23 -10.64 -4.65
CA PHE A 110 4.08 -10.35 -3.49
C PHE A 110 3.67 -11.10 -2.22
N HIS A 111 2.71 -12.01 -2.30
CA HIS A 111 2.16 -12.73 -1.14
C HIS A 111 1.68 -11.78 -0.03
N VAL A 112 1.01 -10.70 -0.42
CA VAL A 112 0.48 -9.70 0.51
C VAL A 112 -1.02 -9.96 0.69
N ALA A 113 -1.45 -10.18 1.94
CA ALA A 113 -2.84 -10.56 2.24
C ALA A 113 -3.80 -9.38 2.06
N ASP A 114 -4.96 -9.58 1.45
CA ASP A 114 -6.03 -8.58 1.50
C ASP A 114 -6.65 -8.52 2.91
N TRP A 115 -6.46 -7.40 3.61
CA TRP A 115 -7.01 -7.19 4.96
C TRP A 115 -8.53 -7.14 5.03
N LYS A 116 -9.23 -7.09 3.89
CA LYS A 116 -10.70 -7.19 3.83
C LYS A 116 -11.17 -8.64 3.66
N SER A 117 -10.29 -9.58 3.30
CA SER A 117 -10.65 -10.97 3.00
C SER A 117 -9.95 -11.94 3.94
N GLN A 118 -10.72 -12.55 4.85
CA GLN A 118 -10.18 -13.57 5.76
C GLN A 118 -9.63 -14.79 4.99
N VAL A 119 -10.20 -15.11 3.82
CA VAL A 119 -9.69 -16.17 2.93
C VAL A 119 -8.28 -15.82 2.46
N SER A 120 -8.07 -14.61 1.94
CA SER A 120 -6.75 -14.14 1.49
C SER A 120 -5.72 -14.14 2.63
N ILE A 121 -6.12 -13.69 3.82
CA ILE A 121 -5.24 -13.73 5.00
C ILE A 121 -4.84 -15.17 5.34
N ASN A 122 -5.79 -16.11 5.34
CA ASN A 122 -5.51 -17.51 5.65
C ASN A 122 -4.65 -18.18 4.57
N GLU A 123 -4.80 -17.81 3.30
CA GLU A 123 -3.94 -18.26 2.20
C GLU A 123 -2.50 -17.82 2.39
N VAL A 124 -2.28 -16.51 2.59
CA VAL A 124 -0.94 -15.97 2.81
C VAL A 124 -0.34 -16.53 4.11
N ALA A 125 -1.12 -16.66 5.18
CA ALA A 125 -0.67 -17.26 6.44
C ALA A 125 -0.16 -18.71 6.24
N ARG A 126 -0.84 -19.51 5.40
CA ARG A 126 -0.36 -20.87 5.06
C ARG A 126 0.98 -20.84 4.33
N VAL A 127 1.17 -19.91 3.40
CA VAL A 127 2.46 -19.75 2.69
C VAL A 127 3.58 -19.32 3.67
N VAL A 128 3.29 -18.34 4.52
CA VAL A 128 4.21 -17.84 5.57
C VAL A 128 4.61 -18.95 6.53
N HIS A 129 3.64 -19.72 7.02
CA HIS A 129 3.89 -20.85 7.91
C HIS A 129 4.71 -21.96 7.24
N LYS A 130 4.37 -22.32 5.98
CA LYS A 130 5.12 -23.31 5.21
C LYS A 130 6.60 -22.93 4.99
N ARG A 131 6.90 -21.63 4.97
CA ARG A 131 8.25 -21.07 4.86
C ARG A 131 8.97 -20.96 6.21
N GLY A 132 8.37 -21.46 7.30
CA GLY A 132 8.97 -21.48 8.63
C GLY A 132 8.89 -20.15 9.40
N VAL A 133 8.14 -19.17 8.89
CA VAL A 133 7.99 -17.88 9.56
C VAL A 133 6.90 -17.97 10.63
N ASN A 134 7.19 -17.47 11.83
CA ASN A 134 6.25 -17.47 12.95
C ASN A 134 5.09 -16.49 12.71
N LEU A 135 3.85 -17.01 12.61
CA LEU A 135 2.65 -16.21 12.39
C LEU A 135 2.34 -15.24 13.54
N GLY A 136 2.83 -15.50 14.76
CA GLY A 136 2.68 -14.61 15.91
C GLY A 136 3.38 -13.26 15.74
N LEU A 137 4.35 -13.17 14.82
CA LEU A 137 5.04 -11.91 14.49
C LEU A 137 4.18 -10.98 13.61
N ASN A 138 3.02 -11.43 13.14
CA ASN A 138 2.14 -10.71 12.24
C ASN A 138 2.86 -10.14 11.00
N THR A 139 3.81 -10.90 10.45
CA THR A 139 4.64 -10.47 9.32
C THR A 139 4.65 -11.48 8.19
N THR A 140 4.81 -10.99 6.96
CA THR A 140 5.08 -11.77 5.75
C THR A 140 6.54 -11.66 5.30
N ARG A 141 7.41 -11.00 6.07
CA ARG A 141 8.86 -11.02 5.81
C ARG A 141 9.38 -12.46 5.76
N GLY A 142 10.28 -12.75 4.83
CA GLY A 142 10.70 -14.12 4.50
C GLY A 142 9.86 -14.79 3.41
N VAL A 143 8.74 -14.18 3.01
CA VAL A 143 7.91 -14.62 1.88
C VAL A 143 7.65 -13.49 0.89
N THR A 144 7.25 -12.31 1.38
CA THR A 144 7.09 -11.12 0.55
C THR A 144 8.45 -10.58 0.13
N PRO A 145 8.64 -10.20 -1.15
CA PRO A 145 9.88 -9.57 -1.64
C PRO A 145 10.40 -8.42 -0.76
N GLY A 146 11.73 -8.35 -0.64
CA GLY A 146 12.46 -7.39 0.19
C GLY A 146 13.24 -8.04 1.34
N LEU A 147 13.73 -7.22 2.26
CA LEU A 147 14.59 -7.67 3.36
C LEU A 147 13.87 -8.66 4.30
N VAL A 148 14.51 -9.79 4.57
CA VAL A 148 14.01 -10.80 5.51
C VAL A 148 14.16 -10.30 6.95
N ASN A 149 15.36 -9.84 7.31
CA ASN A 149 15.61 -9.16 8.59
C ASN A 149 16.02 -7.70 8.32
N PRO A 150 15.13 -6.72 8.57
CA PRO A 150 15.43 -5.31 8.30
C PRO A 150 16.57 -4.75 9.18
N GLU A 151 16.79 -5.29 10.38
CA GLU A 151 17.85 -4.80 11.29
C GLU A 151 19.26 -5.18 10.83
N LYS A 152 19.37 -6.28 10.06
CA LYS A 152 20.64 -6.77 9.50
C LYS A 152 20.87 -6.32 8.05
N GLY A 153 19.98 -5.52 7.48
CA GLY A 153 20.07 -5.12 6.08
C GLY A 153 20.18 -6.31 5.12
N GLU A 154 21.01 -6.19 4.09
CA GLU A 154 21.22 -7.24 3.09
C GLU A 154 21.87 -8.51 3.67
N GLU A 155 22.67 -8.40 4.73
CA GLU A 155 23.25 -9.57 5.42
C GLU A 155 22.16 -10.44 6.09
N GLY A 156 21.02 -9.83 6.40
CA GLY A 156 19.82 -10.51 6.88
C GLY A 156 19.10 -11.33 5.81
N GLY A 157 19.52 -11.24 4.56
CA GLY A 157 18.91 -11.88 3.40
C GLY A 157 17.77 -11.08 2.78
N ARG A 158 17.51 -11.34 1.50
CA ARG A 158 16.48 -10.67 0.70
C ARG A 158 15.70 -11.69 -0.13
N ILE A 159 14.39 -11.52 -0.17
CA ILE A 159 13.52 -12.20 -1.15
C ILE A 159 13.49 -11.34 -2.42
N PRO A 160 13.82 -11.90 -3.60
CA PRO A 160 13.84 -11.13 -4.85
C PRO A 160 12.44 -10.73 -5.28
N VAL A 161 12.36 -9.64 -6.04
CA VAL A 161 11.15 -9.22 -6.76
C VAL A 161 10.87 -10.25 -7.88
N PRO A 162 9.61 -10.69 -8.08
CA PRO A 162 9.24 -11.67 -9.12
C PRO A 162 9.35 -11.11 -10.54
#